data_AF-A1BIJ4-F1
#
_entry.id   AF-A1BIJ4-F1
#
_cell.length_a   1.000
_cell.length_b   1.000
_cell.length_c   1.000
_cell.angle_alpha   90.00
_cell.angle_beta   90.00
_cell.angle_gamma   90.00
#
_symmetry.space_group_name_H-M   'P 1'
#
loop_
_entity.id
_entity.type
_entity.pdbx_description
1 polymer ?
#
loop_
_entity_poly.entity_id
_entity_poly.type
_entity_poly.pdbx_seq_one_letter_code
_entity_poly.pdbx_strand_id
1 'polypeptide(L)' 'MPRGPRLDSPGTLHHVIIRGIEKREIVADDKDRGIFVSRMGSVALKTGTNEKQKTKEPHGCQGDAHNYVN' A
#
# COMPACT_ATOMS: atom_id res chain seq x y z
N MET A 1 -10.74 -10.35 11.81
CA MET A 1 -10.45 -10.56 10.37
C MET A 1 -9.88 -9.28 9.78
N PRO A 2 -8.73 -9.32 9.10
CA PRO A 2 -8.20 -8.17 8.37
C PRO A 2 -9.18 -7.81 7.26
N ARG A 3 -9.59 -6.54 7.18
CA ARG A 3 -10.39 -6.08 6.05
C ARG A 3 -9.45 -5.72 4.91
N GLY A 4 -9.82 -6.04 3.67
CA GLY A 4 -9.05 -5.65 2.49
C GLY A 4 -8.94 -4.13 2.33
N PRO A 5 -7.92 -3.65 1.61
CA PRO A 5 -7.80 -2.23 1.29
C PRO A 5 -9.01 -1.77 0.49
N ARG A 6 -9.56 -0.60 0.85
CA ARG A 6 -10.73 -0.03 0.17
C ARG A 6 -10.39 0.60 -1.18
N LEU A 7 -9.14 0.99 -1.36
CA LEU A 7 -8.60 1.56 -2.56
C LEU A 7 -7.21 0.96 -2.73
N ASP A 8 -6.97 0.27 -3.82
CA ASP A 8 -5.67 -0.32 -4.16
C ASP A 8 -5.36 0.08 -5.59
N SER A 9 -4.72 1.23 -5.74
CA SER A 9 -4.33 1.81 -7.01
C SER A 9 -2.89 2.31 -6.91
N PRO A 10 -2.05 2.11 -7.94
CA PRO A 10 -0.68 2.60 -7.93
C PRO A 10 -0.64 4.10 -7.67
N GLY A 11 0.31 4.55 -6.83
CA GLY A 11 0.45 5.96 -6.44
C GLY A 11 -0.56 6.45 -5.39
N THR A 12 -1.35 5.56 -4.77
CA THR A 12 -2.27 5.93 -3.69
C THR A 12 -1.53 6.10 -2.37
N LEU A 13 -1.75 7.24 -1.71
CA LEU A 13 -1.24 7.49 -0.36
C LEU A 13 -2.20 6.92 0.70
N HIS A 14 -1.72 5.96 1.48
CA HIS A 14 -2.45 5.41 2.62
C HIS A 14 -1.98 6.05 3.92
N HIS A 15 -2.85 6.83 4.57
CA HIS A 15 -2.61 7.28 5.94
C HIS A 15 -2.93 6.16 6.92
N VAL A 16 -1.92 5.67 7.63
CA VAL A 16 -2.04 4.57 8.60
C VAL A 16 -1.88 5.12 10.02
N ILE A 17 -2.86 4.83 10.88
CA ILE A 17 -2.81 5.16 12.31
C ILE A 17 -2.70 3.86 13.08
N ILE A 18 -1.73 3.78 13.98
CA ILE A 18 -1.51 2.65 14.87
C ILE A 18 -1.80 3.02 16.32
N ARG A 19 -2.19 2.04 17.14
CA ARG A 19 -2.42 2.20 18.57
C ARG A 19 -1.64 1.14 19.33
N GLY A 20 -1.10 1.51 20.49
CA GLY A 20 -0.45 0.57 21.38
C GLY A 20 -1.44 -0.43 21.95
N ILE A 21 -0.94 -1.64 22.23
CA ILE A 21 -1.69 -2.66 22.97
C ILE A 21 -2.05 -2.07 24.33
N GLU A 22 -3.29 -2.29 24.79
CA GLU A 22 -3.80 -1.75 26.06
C GLU A 22 -3.69 -0.22 26.19
N LYS A 23 -3.71 0.51 25.07
CA LYS A 23 -3.53 1.98 25.03
C LYS A 23 -2.19 2.46 25.60
N ARG A 24 -1.18 1.59 25.66
CA ARG A 24 0.17 1.99 26.02
C ARG A 24 0.79 2.88 24.96
N GLU A 25 1.78 3.65 25.37
CA GLU A 25 2.62 4.42 24.45
C GLU A 25 3.37 3.46 23.50
N ILE A 26 3.40 3.81 22.22
CA ILE A 26 4.07 3.01 21.18
C ILE A 26 5.57 3.25 21.20
N VAL A 27 5.97 4.45 21.63
CA VAL A 27 7.34 4.94 21.67
C VAL A 27 7.50 5.66 23.00
N ALA A 28 8.35 5.13 23.88
CA ALA A 28 8.62 5.74 25.19
C ALA A 28 9.87 6.64 25.17
N ASP A 29 10.84 6.33 24.29
CA ASP A 29 12.07 7.11 24.13
C ASP A 29 12.50 7.27 22.65
N ASP A 30 13.53 8.07 22.42
CA ASP A 30 14.07 8.30 21.08
C ASP A 30 14.70 7.04 20.45
N LYS A 31 15.15 6.11 21.30
CA LYS A 31 15.76 4.86 20.85
C LYS A 31 14.69 3.92 20.28
N ASP A 32 13.57 3.78 20.96
CA ASP A 32 12.37 3.05 20.56
C ASP A 32 11.81 3.65 19.27
N ARG A 33 11.83 4.99 19.13
CA ARG A 33 11.47 5.66 17.88
C ARG A 33 12.35 5.20 16.72
N GLY A 34 13.67 5.16 16.92
CA GLY A 34 14.63 4.71 15.92
C GLY A 34 14.44 3.23 15.54
N ILE A 35 14.19 2.38 16.53
CA ILE A 35 13.94 0.94 16.32
C ILE A 35 12.62 0.73 15.57
N PHE A 36 11.58 1.48 15.93
CA PHE A 36 10.27 1.41 15.28
C PHE A 36 10.36 1.75 13.79
N VAL A 37 10.99 2.88 13.45
CA VAL A 37 11.17 3.31 12.04
C VAL A 37 12.00 2.30 11.26
N SER A 38 13.11 1.82 11.83
CA SER A 38 14.00 0.85 11.16
C SER A 38 13.29 -0.47 10.86
N ARG A 39 12.51 -0.98 11.83
CA ARG A 39 11.71 -2.20 11.64
C ARG A 39 10.62 -1.99 10.60
N MET A 40 9.96 -0.84 10.62
CA MET A 40 8.92 -0.54 9.66
C MET A 40 9.45 -0.43 8.23
N GLY A 41 10.59 0.22 8.04
CA GLY A 41 11.28 0.27 6.75
C GLY A 41 11.64 -1.13 6.23
N SER A 42 12.17 -2.00 7.10
CA SER A 42 12.50 -3.38 6.72
C SER A 42 11.27 -4.19 6.27
N VAL A 43 10.14 -4.03 6.97
CA VAL A 43 8.89 -4.74 6.63
C VAL A 43 8.29 -4.19 5.33
N ALA A 44 8.31 -2.88 5.12
CA ALA A 44 7.85 -2.26 3.88
C ALA A 44 8.65 -2.78 2.66
N LEU A 45 9.98 -2.87 2.81
CA LEU A 45 10.85 -3.46 1.79
C LEU A 45 10.50 -4.92 1.48
N LYS A 46 10.25 -5.74 2.51
CA LYS A 46 9.91 -7.16 2.36
C LYS A 46 8.54 -7.39 1.74
N THR A 47 7.57 -6.54 2.05
CA THR A 47 6.18 -6.68 1.59
C THR A 47 5.93 -6.09 0.21
N GLY A 48 6.93 -5.42 -0.38
CA GLY A 48 6.82 -4.85 -1.73
C GLY A 48 5.89 -3.64 -1.80
N THR A 49 5.64 -2.95 -0.68
CA THR A 49 4.91 -1.66 -0.67
C THR A 49 5.72 -0.51 -1.27
N ASN A 50 6.99 -0.74 -1.60
CA ASN A 50 7.72 0.16 -2.48
C ASN A 50 7.20 0.00 -3.89
N GLU A 51 6.84 1.12 -4.50
CA GLU A 51 6.35 1.25 -5.87
C GLU A 51 7.29 0.59 -6.90
N LYS A 52 7.24 -0.75 -7.02
CA LYS A 52 7.60 -1.39 -8.27
C LYS A 52 6.37 -1.27 -9.14
N GLN A 53 6.33 -0.18 -9.89
CA GLN A 53 5.49 -0.07 -11.07
C GLN A 53 5.77 -1.31 -11.92
N LYS A 54 4.96 -2.35 -11.76
CA LYS A 54 4.77 -3.33 -12.82
C LYS A 54 4.05 -2.51 -13.87
N THR A 55 4.79 -1.95 -14.83
CA THR A 55 4.24 -1.47 -16.10
C THR A 55 3.40 -2.62 -16.63
N LYS A 56 2.10 -2.59 -16.35
CA LYS A 56 1.15 -3.42 -17.04
C LYS A 56 1.21 -2.88 -18.47
N GLU A 57 1.80 -3.66 -19.36
CA GLU A 57 1.60 -3.49 -20.79
C GLU A 57 0.10 -3.23 -21.01
N PRO A 58 -0.27 -2.26 -21.87
CA PRO A 58 -1.67 -1.95 -22.07
C PRO A 58 -2.36 -3.24 -22.52
N HIS A 59 -3.22 -3.78 -21.65
CA HIS A 59 -4.17 -4.79 -22.06
C HIS A 59 -4.95 -4.17 -23.20
N GLY A 60 -4.65 -4.60 -24.43
CA GLY A 60 -5.35 -4.17 -25.61
C GLY A 60 -6.84 -4.37 -25.37
N CYS A 61 -7.59 -3.28 -25.36
CA CYS A 61 -9.01 -3.34 -25.63
C CYS A 61 -9.13 -3.76 -27.10
N GLN A 62 -9.14 -5.07 -27.36
CA GLN A 62 -9.81 -5.60 -28.54
C GLN A 62 -11.31 -5.42 -28.29
N GLY A 63 -11.75 -4.17 -28.47
CA GLY A 63 -13.15 -3.87 -28.67
C GLY A 63 -13.51 -4.39 -30.04
N ASP A 64 -14.36 -5.41 -30.07
CA ASP A 64 -15.03 -5.83 -31.29
C ASP A 64 -15.77 -4.63 -31.86
N ALA A 65 -15.37 -4.24 -33.07
CA ALA A 65 -16.02 -3.20 -33.84
C ALA A 65 -17.43 -3.67 -34.24
N HIS A 66 -18.38 -3.50 -33.33
CA HIS A 66 -19.78 -3.51 -33.69
C HIS A 66 -20.09 -2.21 -34.42
N ASN A 67 -20.13 -2.34 -35.74
CA ASN A 67 -20.73 -1.44 -36.72
C ASN A 67 -21.79 -0.52 -36.10
N TYR A 68 -21.50 0.77 -36.05
CA TYR A 68 -22.54 1.79 -36.12
C TYR A 68 -22.96 1.89 -37.59
N VAL A 69 -24.09 1.25 -37.92
CA VAL A 69 -24.86 1.55 -39.12
C VAL A 69 -25.98 2.51 -38.72
N ASN A 70 -25.97 3.65 -39.42
CA ASN A 70 -26.91 4.77 -39.46
C ASN A 70 -26.92 5.74 -38.28
#